data_AF-A0A929HY49-F1
#
_entry.id   AF-A0A929HY49-F1
#
_cell.length_a   1.000
_cell.length_b   1.000
_cell.length_c   1.000
_cell.angle_alpha   90.00
_cell.angle_beta   90.00
_cell.angle_gamma   90.00
#
_symmetry.space_group_name_H-M   'P 1'
#
loop_
_entity.id
_entity.type
_entity.pdbx_description
1 polymer ?
#
loop_
_entity_poly.entity_id
_entity_poly.type
_entity_poly.pdbx_seq_one_letter_code
_entity_poly.pdbx_strand_id
1 'polypeptide(L)'
;MTEDISNTSDFKSPGVSGMVSDWASDKQAFDMPWGKLMMWIFLLSDTFIFSIFLTGYMNVRMSATDAWPNSSEVFALTIGGVHFPLLLIAIMTFVLITSSGTMAMAVNYGYRGNKRVTAWLMGATALLGASFVGMQVYEWTHLIVDLGVRPWG
;
A
#
# COMPACT_ATOMS: atom_id res chain seq x y z
N MET A 1 -9.20 -51.43 -33.13
CA MET A 1 -8.02 -50.60 -32.89
C MET A 1 -7.97 -49.54 -33.99
N THR A 2 -8.60 -48.40 -33.74
CA THR A 2 -8.45 -47.17 -34.53
C THR A 2 -8.65 -46.03 -33.54
N GLU A 3 -7.54 -45.44 -33.11
CA GLU A 3 -7.52 -44.25 -32.27
C GLU A 3 -7.74 -43.03 -33.18
N ASP A 4 -8.89 -42.39 -33.06
CA ASP A 4 -9.14 -41.08 -33.69
C ASP A 4 -8.52 -39.98 -32.82
N ILE A 5 -7.21 -39.77 -32.99
CA ILE A 5 -6.50 -38.61 -32.45
C ILE A 5 -6.74 -37.43 -33.39
N SER A 6 -7.89 -36.76 -33.28
CA SER A 6 -8.10 -35.42 -33.85
C SER A 6 -7.64 -34.36 -32.85
N ASN A 7 -6.31 -34.25 -32.71
CA ASN A 7 -5.67 -33.17 -31.98
C ASN A 7 -5.74 -31.88 -32.83
N THR A 8 -6.87 -31.18 -32.82
CA THR A 8 -7.00 -29.88 -33.47
C THR A 8 -6.38 -28.80 -32.58
N SER A 9 -5.06 -28.69 -32.60
CA SER A 9 -4.39 -27.46 -32.19
C SER A 9 -4.62 -26.40 -33.26
N ASP A 10 -5.71 -25.64 -33.10
CA ASP A 10 -6.12 -24.54 -33.97
C ASP A 10 -5.15 -23.35 -33.81
N PHE A 11 -3.95 -23.47 -34.38
CA PHE A 11 -3.03 -22.35 -34.55
C PHE A 11 -3.48 -21.53 -35.75
N LYS A 12 -4.38 -20.58 -35.50
CA LYS A 12 -4.93 -19.68 -36.50
C LYS A 12 -3.85 -18.69 -36.99
N SER A 13 -3.20 -19.05 -38.09
CA SER A 13 -2.41 -18.21 -39.02
C SER A 13 -1.20 -17.43 -38.43
N PRO A 14 0.06 -17.78 -38.79
CA PRO A 14 1.23 -17.00 -38.39
C PRO A 14 1.32 -15.69 -39.19
N GLY A 15 1.46 -14.56 -38.49
CA GLY A 15 1.70 -13.25 -39.09
C GLY A 15 0.98 -12.11 -38.36
N VAL A 16 1.13 -10.88 -38.86
CA VAL A 16 0.49 -9.66 -38.30
C VAL A 16 -1.03 -9.81 -38.25
N SER A 17 -1.63 -10.54 -39.20
CA SER A 17 -3.07 -10.86 -39.21
C SER A 17 -3.50 -11.74 -38.04
N GLY A 18 -2.67 -12.71 -37.64
CA GLY A 18 -2.88 -13.54 -36.45
C GLY A 18 -2.83 -12.72 -35.16
N MET A 19 -1.85 -11.81 -35.05
CA MET A 19 -1.69 -10.89 -33.92
C MET A 19 -2.87 -9.92 -33.79
N VAL A 20 -3.38 -9.37 -34.91
CA VAL A 20 -4.59 -8.53 -34.92
C VAL A 20 -5.81 -9.35 -34.56
N SER A 21 -5.89 -10.61 -35.00
CA SER A 21 -7.01 -11.49 -34.66
C SER A 21 -7.00 -11.94 -33.21
N ASP A 22 -5.84 -12.13 -32.58
CA ASP A 22 -5.72 -12.40 -31.14
C ASP A 22 -6.01 -11.16 -30.30
N TRP A 23 -5.68 -9.97 -30.81
CA TRP A 23 -5.99 -8.69 -30.15
C TRP A 23 -7.47 -8.28 -30.30
N ALA A 24 -8.10 -8.60 -31.43
CA ALA A 24 -9.52 -8.34 -31.71
C ALA A 24 -10.44 -9.50 -31.28
N SER A 25 -9.89 -10.69 -31.04
CA SER A 25 -10.61 -11.78 -30.40
C SER A 25 -10.80 -11.38 -28.95
N ASP A 26 -12.06 -11.21 -28.58
CA ASP A 26 -12.57 -10.87 -27.25
C ASP A 26 -12.32 -11.99 -26.22
N LYS A 27 -11.19 -12.70 -26.34
CA LYS A 27 -10.62 -13.52 -25.29
C LYS A 27 -10.14 -12.55 -24.22
N GLN A 28 -11.00 -12.37 -23.22
CA GLN A 28 -10.72 -11.78 -21.91
C GLN A 28 -9.20 -11.69 -21.65
N ALA A 29 -8.58 -10.55 -21.97
CA ALA A 29 -7.14 -10.34 -21.74
C ALA A 29 -6.79 -10.53 -20.25
N PHE A 30 -7.80 -10.46 -19.39
CA PHE A 30 -7.76 -10.85 -18.00
C PHE A 30 -8.94 -11.78 -17.70
N ASP A 31 -8.68 -13.07 -17.43
CA ASP A 31 -9.63 -13.99 -16.80
C ASP A 31 -9.79 -13.60 -15.32
N MET A 32 -10.37 -12.42 -15.08
CA MET A 32 -10.53 -11.84 -13.76
C MET A 32 -11.92 -11.24 -13.60
N PRO A 33 -12.62 -11.52 -12.47
CA PRO A 33 -13.88 -10.87 -12.17
C PRO A 33 -13.74 -9.34 -12.21
N TRP A 34 -14.69 -8.65 -12.85
CA TRP A 34 -14.67 -7.19 -13.03
C TRP A 34 -14.40 -6.41 -11.73
N GLY A 35 -14.97 -6.87 -10.60
CA GLY A 35 -14.73 -6.24 -9.30
C GLY A 35 -13.27 -6.35 -8.81
N LYS A 36 -12.56 -7.43 -9.15
CA LYS A 36 -11.14 -7.58 -8.81
C LYS A 36 -10.28 -6.71 -9.73
N LEU A 37 -10.63 -6.61 -11.02
CA LEU A 37 -9.95 -5.73 -11.97
C LEU A 37 -10.06 -4.26 -11.56
N MET A 38 -11.25 -3.81 -11.15
CA MET A 38 -11.46 -2.45 -10.65
C MET A 38 -10.63 -2.15 -9.40
N MET A 39 -10.49 -3.12 -8.49
CA MET A 39 -9.60 -2.98 -7.34
C MET A 39 -8.14 -2.78 -7.78
N TRP A 40 -7.65 -3.53 -8.77
CA TRP A 40 -6.29 -3.35 -9.28
C TRP A 40 -6.07 -1.98 -9.92
N ILE A 41 -7.03 -1.48 -10.71
CA ILE A 41 -6.95 -0.14 -11.29
C ILE A 41 -6.93 0.93 -10.19
N PHE A 42 -7.78 0.78 -9.17
CA PHE A 42 -7.82 1.69 -8.02
C PHE A 42 -6.48 1.72 -7.27
N LEU A 43 -5.92 0.56 -6.93
CA LEU A 43 -4.61 0.47 -6.27
C LEU A 43 -3.49 1.09 -7.12
N LEU A 44 -3.52 0.87 -8.44
CA LEU A 44 -2.56 1.49 -9.37
C LEU A 44 -2.73 3.02 -9.37
N SER A 45 -3.96 3.54 -9.38
CA SER A 45 -4.20 4.98 -9.30
C SER A 45 -3.64 5.62 -8.03
N ASP A 46 -3.75 4.95 -6.88
CA ASP A 46 -3.13 5.41 -5.63
C ASP A 46 -1.60 5.48 -5.76
N THR A 47 -0.96 4.48 -6.37
CA THR A 47 0.50 4.50 -6.57
C THR A 47 0.96 5.67 -7.45
N PHE A 48 0.17 6.08 -8.44
CA PHE A 48 0.47 7.26 -9.25
C PHE A 48 0.38 8.54 -8.42
N ILE A 49 -0.66 8.68 -7.60
CA ILE A 49 -0.82 9.84 -6.71
C ILE A 49 0.38 9.95 -5.76
N PHE A 50 0.78 8.84 -5.12
CA PHE A 50 1.98 8.80 -4.27
C PHE A 50 3.26 9.16 -5.05
N SER A 51 3.38 8.72 -6.30
CA SER A 51 4.55 9.02 -7.13
C SER A 51 4.69 10.51 -7.44
N ILE A 52 3.57 11.20 -7.68
CA ILE A 52 3.53 12.65 -7.87
C ILE A 52 3.96 13.36 -6.58
N PHE A 53 3.42 12.96 -5.42
CA PHE A 53 3.80 13.55 -4.14
C PHE A 53 5.28 13.34 -3.81
N LEU A 54 5.82 12.14 -4.05
CA LEU A 54 7.24 11.82 -3.80
C LEU A 54 8.16 12.62 -4.73
N THR A 55 7.80 12.75 -6.01
CA THR A 55 8.56 13.58 -6.97
C THR A 55 8.50 15.05 -6.59
N GLY A 56 7.34 15.55 -6.14
CA GLY A 56 7.18 16.90 -5.60
C GLY A 56 8.06 17.15 -4.38
N TYR A 57 8.04 16.24 -3.40
CA TYR A 57 8.92 16.31 -2.22
C TYR A 57 10.40 16.30 -2.61
N MET A 58 10.80 15.43 -3.55
CA MET A 58 12.17 15.35 -4.05
C MET A 58 12.61 16.66 -4.70
N ASN A 59 11.73 17.28 -5.50
CA ASN A 59 12.00 18.57 -6.13
C ASN A 59 12.22 19.66 -5.06
N VAL A 60 11.31 19.78 -4.08
CA VAL A 60 11.47 20.73 -2.95
C VAL A 60 12.77 20.48 -2.20
N ARG A 61 13.13 19.22 -1.96
CA ARG A 61 14.36 18.85 -1.25
C ARG A 61 15.62 19.20 -2.05
N MET A 62 15.58 19.11 -3.38
CA MET A 62 16.68 19.50 -4.27
C MET A 62 16.78 21.02 -4.45
N SER A 63 15.66 21.74 -4.42
CA SER A 63 15.63 23.20 -4.59
C SER A 63 15.86 23.97 -3.28
N ALA A 64 15.72 23.34 -2.12
CA ALA A 64 15.95 23.96 -0.83
C ALA A 64 17.44 24.31 -0.66
N THR A 65 17.72 25.61 -0.49
CA THR A 65 19.09 26.12 -0.31
C THR A 65 19.52 26.13 1.17
N ASP A 66 18.56 26.16 2.08
CA ASP A 66 18.79 26.12 3.53
C ASP A 66 18.95 24.70 4.06
N ALA A 67 19.76 24.55 5.11
CA ALA A 67 19.96 23.26 5.77
C ALA A 67 18.66 22.77 6.42
N TRP A 68 18.23 21.56 6.05
CA TRP A 68 17.01 20.95 6.60
C TRP A 68 17.17 20.67 8.10
N PRO A 69 16.16 20.98 8.94
CA PRO A 69 16.24 20.73 10.38
C PRO A 69 16.45 19.24 10.67
N ASN A 70 17.25 18.94 11.69
CA ASN A 70 17.65 17.58 12.02
C ASN A 70 16.45 16.79 12.58
N SER A 71 16.01 15.77 11.82
CA SER A 71 14.89 14.89 12.17
C SER A 71 15.09 14.15 13.50
N SER A 72 16.34 14.01 13.97
CA SER A 72 16.61 13.38 15.26
C SER A 72 16.14 14.18 16.46
N GLU A 73 16.05 15.52 16.38
CA GLU A 73 15.62 16.36 17.51
C GLU A 73 14.11 16.56 17.53
N VAL A 74 13.47 16.60 16.35
CA VAL A 74 12.03 16.83 16.20
C VAL A 74 11.19 15.59 16.56
N PHE A 75 11.76 14.40 16.41
CA PHE A 75 11.08 13.11 16.66
C PHE A 75 11.72 12.29 17.79
N ALA A 76 12.58 12.89 18.60
CA ALA A 76 13.14 12.23 19.77
C ALA A 76 12.09 12.14 20.88
N LEU A 77 11.97 10.95 21.46
CA LEU A 77 11.17 10.74 22.66
C LEU A 77 12.13 10.58 23.85
N THR A 78 12.11 11.55 24.78
CA THR A 78 13.00 11.56 25.94
C THR A 78 12.39 10.76 27.07
N ILE A 79 12.85 9.53 27.28
CA ILE A 79 12.47 8.70 28.44
C ILE A 79 13.67 8.64 29.39
N GLY A 80 13.49 9.10 30.63
CA GLY A 80 14.48 8.95 31.70
C GLY A 80 15.81 9.69 31.47
N GLY A 81 15.79 10.83 30.75
CA GLY A 81 17.00 11.60 30.45
C GLY A 81 17.83 11.07 29.27
N VAL A 82 17.37 10.03 28.58
CA VAL A 82 17.98 9.50 27.36
C VAL A 82 17.11 9.85 26.17
N HIS A 83 17.67 10.59 25.20
CA HIS A 83 17.00 10.91 23.95
C HIS A 83 17.05 9.69 23.03
N PHE A 84 15.89 9.10 22.73
CA PHE A 84 15.78 8.08 21.69
C PHE A 84 15.31 8.74 20.39
N PRO A 85 16.24 9.13 19.49
CA PRO A 85 15.86 9.68 18.20
C PRO A 85 15.07 8.63 17.41
N LEU A 86 14.01 9.05 16.73
CA LEU A 86 13.22 8.24 15.78
C LEU A 86 12.40 7.08 16.39
N LEU A 87 12.33 6.95 17.72
CA LEU A 87 11.60 5.86 18.38
C LEU A 87 10.10 5.90 18.06
N LEU A 88 9.52 7.09 17.92
CA LEU A 88 8.11 7.29 17.60
C LEU A 88 7.77 6.70 16.21
N ILE A 89 8.64 6.95 15.22
CA ILE A 89 8.53 6.40 13.86
C ILE A 89 8.75 4.88 13.86
N ALA A 90 9.69 4.38 14.68
CA ALA A 90 9.94 2.94 14.84
C ALA A 90 8.71 2.21 15.42
N ILE A 91 8.02 2.81 16.39
CA ILE A 91 6.78 2.24 16.96
C ILE A 91 5.66 2.25 15.92
N MET A 92 5.49 3.35 15.20
CA MET A 92 4.48 3.46 14.13
C MET A 92 4.67 2.40 13.03
N THR A 93 5.91 2.20 12.58
CA THR A 93 6.23 1.20 11.56
C THR A 93 6.00 -0.22 12.09
N PHE A 94 6.37 -0.51 13.33
CA PHE A 94 6.06 -1.79 13.98
C PHE A 94 4.55 -2.07 14.04
N VAL A 95 3.75 -1.06 14.41
CA VAL A 95 2.28 -1.16 14.46
C VAL A 95 1.71 -1.44 13.07
N LEU A 96 2.16 -0.74 12.02
CA LEU A 96 1.67 -0.95 10.65
C LEU A 96 2.08 -2.31 10.06
N ILE A 97 3.32 -2.76 10.28
CA ILE A 97 3.78 -4.08 9.84
C ILE A 97 2.94 -5.18 10.51
N THR A 98 2.74 -5.05 11.83
CA THR A 98 1.91 -5.98 12.59
C THR A 98 0.46 -5.95 12.08
N SER A 99 -0.09 -4.76 11.83
CA SER A 99 -1.44 -4.58 11.27
C SER A 99 -1.60 -5.26 9.90
N SER A 100 -0.62 -5.10 9.00
CA SER A 100 -0.60 -5.80 7.71
C SER A 100 -0.61 -7.33 7.87
N GLY A 101 0.20 -7.85 8.79
CA GLY A 101 0.20 -9.27 9.14
C GLY A 101 -1.15 -9.76 9.67
N THR A 102 -1.81 -8.98 10.54
CA THR A 102 -3.15 -9.32 11.05
C THR A 102 -4.21 -9.38 9.95
N MET A 103 -4.16 -8.47 8.96
CA MET A 103 -5.07 -8.50 7.81
C MET A 103 -4.83 -9.73 6.93
N ALA A 104 -3.57 -10.05 6.63
CA ALA A 104 -3.23 -11.24 5.84
C ALA A 104 -3.73 -12.54 6.50
N MET A 105 -3.59 -12.64 7.83
CA MET A 105 -4.17 -13.74 8.61
C MET A 105 -5.70 -13.73 8.56
N ALA A 106 -6.34 -12.56 8.69
CA ALA A 106 -7.81 -12.44 8.63
C ALA A 106 -8.37 -12.97 7.31
N VAL A 107 -7.72 -12.65 6.19
CA VAL A 107 -8.07 -13.14 4.85
C VAL A 107 -7.92 -14.66 4.76
N ASN A 108 -6.83 -15.22 5.29
CA ASN A 108 -6.62 -16.68 5.32
C ASN A 108 -7.71 -17.41 6.10
N TYR A 109 -8.04 -16.93 7.31
CA TYR A 109 -9.15 -17.49 8.11
C TYR A 109 -10.52 -17.27 7.45
N GLY A 110 -10.67 -16.20 6.66
CA GLY A 110 -11.86 -15.92 5.87
C GLY A 110 -12.08 -16.99 4.79
N TYR A 111 -11.02 -17.37 4.07
CA TYR A 111 -11.08 -18.49 3.11
C TYR A 111 -11.36 -19.84 3.78
N ARG A 112 -10.90 -20.04 5.03
CA ARG A 112 -11.19 -21.24 5.83
C ARG A 112 -12.61 -21.24 6.43
N GLY A 113 -13.42 -20.21 6.19
CA GLY A 113 -14.78 -20.10 6.69
C GLY A 113 -14.89 -19.79 8.19
N ASN A 114 -13.79 -19.50 8.89
CA ASN A 114 -13.82 -19.21 10.32
C ASN A 114 -14.16 -17.74 10.59
N LYS A 115 -15.44 -17.40 10.46
CA LYS A 115 -15.96 -16.03 10.57
C LYS A 115 -15.65 -15.36 11.90
N ARG A 116 -15.62 -16.11 13.01
CA ARG A 116 -15.37 -15.55 14.35
C ARG A 116 -13.93 -15.05 14.47
N VAL A 117 -12.96 -15.86 14.02
CA VAL A 117 -11.54 -15.49 14.06
C VAL A 117 -11.26 -14.36 13.06
N THR A 118 -11.85 -14.40 11.86
CA THR A 118 -11.74 -13.31 10.88
C THR A 118 -12.26 -11.99 11.42
N ALA A 119 -13.44 -11.98 12.07
CA ALA A 119 -14.00 -10.76 12.64
C ALA A 119 -13.12 -10.17 13.76
N TRP A 120 -12.58 -11.02 14.63
CA TRP A 120 -11.63 -10.59 15.66
C TRP A 120 -10.35 -10.01 15.08
N LEU A 121 -9.79 -10.65 14.05
CA LEU A 121 -8.57 -10.16 13.39
C LEU A 121 -8.82 -8.84 12.65
N MET A 122 -9.95 -8.69 11.96
CA MET A 122 -10.34 -7.42 11.34
C MET A 122 -10.51 -6.30 12.38
N GLY A 123 -11.10 -6.61 13.54
CA GLY A 123 -11.19 -5.69 14.66
C GLY A 123 -9.80 -5.27 15.18
N ALA A 124 -8.88 -6.22 15.32
CA ALA A 124 -7.50 -5.93 15.70
C ALA A 124 -6.79 -5.04 14.67
N THR A 125 -6.93 -5.31 13.37
CA THR A 125 -6.39 -4.47 12.28
C THR A 125 -6.93 -3.04 12.36
N ALA A 126 -8.24 -2.88 12.58
CA ALA A 126 -8.87 -1.57 12.70
C ALA A 126 -8.36 -0.79 13.94
N LEU A 127 -8.19 -1.46 15.08
CA LEU A 127 -7.64 -0.84 16.30
C LEU A 127 -6.17 -0.42 16.13
N LEU A 128 -5.35 -1.24 15.47
CA LEU A 128 -3.96 -0.88 15.17
C LEU A 128 -3.89 0.30 14.20
N GLY A 129 -4.77 0.33 13.18
CA GLY A 129 -4.90 1.47 12.27
C GLY A 129 -5.33 2.75 12.97
N ALA A 130 -6.33 2.68 13.86
CA ALA A 130 -6.78 3.82 14.66
C ALA A 130 -5.68 4.34 15.59
N SER A 131 -4.90 3.42 16.19
CA SER A 131 -3.75 3.78 17.03
C SER A 131 -2.67 4.51 16.21
N PHE A 132 -2.39 4.06 14.99
CA PHE A 132 -1.47 4.74 14.08
C PHE A 132 -1.94 6.16 13.73
N VAL A 133 -3.22 6.35 13.37
CA VAL A 133 -3.78 7.68 13.09
C VAL A 133 -3.72 8.58 14.32
N GLY A 134 -4.03 8.06 15.51
CA GLY A 134 -3.92 8.81 16.77
C GLY A 134 -2.50 9.30 17.05
N MET A 135 -1.49 8.45 16.81
CA MET A 135 -0.09 8.84 16.95
C MET A 135 0.35 9.88 15.91
N GLN A 136 -0.18 9.81 14.68
CA GLN A 136 0.03 10.86 13.68
C GLN A 136 -0.54 12.20 14.17
N VAL A 137 -1.79 12.23 14.65
CA VAL A 137 -2.38 13.46 15.20
C VAL A 137 -1.54 14.06 16.33
N TYR A 138 -0.98 13.22 17.21
CA TYR A 138 -0.06 13.69 18.25
C TYR A 138 1.21 14.33 17.68
N GLU A 139 1.86 13.70 16.70
CA GLU A 139 3.04 14.24 16.03
C GLU A 139 2.75 15.59 15.38
N TRP A 140 1.65 15.69 14.63
CA TRP A 140 1.23 16.95 14.00
C TRP A 140 0.88 18.02 15.03
N THR A 141 0.25 17.65 16.15
CA THR A 141 -0.07 18.61 17.22
C THR A 141 1.21 19.13 17.87
N HIS A 142 2.18 18.24 18.15
CA HIS A 142 3.49 18.63 18.70
C HIS A 142 4.26 19.56 17.75
N LEU A 143 4.27 19.25 16.45
CA LEU A 143 4.91 20.08 15.41
C LEU A 143 4.29 21.48 15.32
N ILE A 144 2.96 21.59 15.41
CA ILE A 144 2.25 22.87 15.25
C ILE A 144 2.27 23.70 16.54
N VAL A 145 2.04 23.06 17.70
CA VAL A 145 1.83 23.75 18.98
C VAL A 145 3.15 24.03 19.69
N ASP A 146 4.05 23.05 19.74
CA ASP A 146 5.28 23.15 20.53
C ASP A 146 6.46 23.70 19.72
N LEU A 147 6.51 23.36 18.43
CA LEU A 147 7.58 23.81 17.51
C LEU A 147 7.16 25.00 16.63
N GLY A 148 5.89 25.41 16.68
CA GLY A 148 5.38 26.59 15.98
C GLY A 148 5.36 26.49 14.45
N VAL A 149 5.52 25.28 13.89
CA VAL A 149 5.57 25.06 12.44
C VAL A 149 4.15 25.10 11.88
N ARG A 150 3.82 26.17 11.14
CA ARG A 150 2.49 26.36 10.53
C ARG A 150 2.53 26.04 9.03
N PRO A 151 1.65 25.16 8.53
CA PRO A 151 1.65 24.82 7.10
C PRO A 151 1.10 25.93 6.18
N TRP A 152 0.55 27.01 6.72
CA TRP A 152 -0.04 28.13 5.97
C TRP A 152 0.59 29.51 6.25
N GLY A 153 1.71 29.57 6.99
CA GLY A 153 2.31 30.82 7.46
C GLY A 153 1.76 31.30 8.80
#